data_AF-A0A813GUF0-F1
#
_entry.id   AF-A0A813GUF0-F1
#
_cell.length_a   1.000
_cell.length_b   1.000
_cell.length_c   1.000
_cell.angle_alpha   90.00
_cell.angle_beta   90.00
_cell.angle_gamma   90.00
#
_symmetry.space_group_name_H-M   'P 1'
#
loop_
_entity.id
_entity.type
_entity.pdbx_description
1 polymer ?
#
loop_
_entity_poly.entity_id
_entity_poly.type
_entity_poly.pdbx_seq_one_letter_code
_entity_poly.pdbx_strand_id
1 'polypeptide(L)'
;ANAKGGEAASGSPMKPLVIKDMTEATAEEVPLIPSPATGNPGTLTGARAFNLMFQTNVGPYTDDSSVSYLRPETAQGIFVNYKQVVYVMRMKVPFGIAQIGKAFRNEITPRQFIFRSREFEQMEVEYFIDPEADFAQIQEEWLVEMWNFLKAVGLDERLMERQVHQGDKLAHYARACTDIVFRYPFGTSELMGVAARGEYDLQQHAKASGESMEYQ
;
A
#
# COMPACT_ATOMS: atom_id res chain seq x y z
N ALA A 1 21.38 40.37 58.91
CA ALA A 1 21.56 38.93 59.19
C ALA A 1 20.18 38.33 59.44
N ASN A 2 19.64 37.37 58.71
CA ASN A 2 20.21 36.36 57.82
C ASN A 2 19.22 36.06 56.68
N ALA A 3 19.74 36.06 55.45
CA ALA A 3 19.12 35.39 54.32
C ALA A 3 19.26 33.88 54.54
N LYS A 4 18.15 33.13 54.48
CA LYS A 4 18.20 31.68 54.25
C LYS A 4 17.93 31.47 52.76
N GLY A 5 19.02 31.19 52.04
CA GLY A 5 18.96 30.73 50.65
C GLY A 5 18.26 29.37 50.61
N GLY A 6 17.17 29.30 49.86
CA GLY A 6 16.70 28.05 49.30
C GLY A 6 17.57 27.72 48.10
N GLU A 7 18.26 26.59 48.14
CA GLU A 7 19.01 26.06 47.00
C GLU A 7 18.07 25.93 45.81
N ALA A 8 18.35 26.69 44.75
CA ALA A 8 17.80 26.41 43.44
C ALA A 8 18.32 25.04 43.02
N ALA A 9 17.45 24.03 43.01
CA ALA A 9 17.75 22.73 42.42
C ALA A 9 18.33 22.99 41.02
N SER A 10 19.58 22.61 40.82
CA SER A 10 20.27 22.73 39.54
C SER A 10 19.48 21.91 38.51
N GLY A 11 18.62 22.57 37.75
CA GLY A 11 17.86 21.94 36.68
C GLY A 11 18.87 21.39 35.69
N SER A 12 18.96 20.06 35.62
CA SER A 12 19.70 19.39 34.55
C SER A 12 19.25 19.99 33.22
N PRO A 13 20.17 20.29 32.28
CA PRO A 13 19.79 20.86 31.00
C PRO A 13 18.76 19.94 30.35
N MET A 14 17.55 20.45 30.12
CA MET A 14 16.50 19.69 29.45
C MET A 14 17.04 19.24 28.10
N LYS A 15 16.97 17.93 27.85
CA LYS A 15 17.36 17.37 26.56
C LYS A 15 16.54 18.06 25.46
N PRO A 16 17.13 18.34 24.28
CA PRO A 16 16.39 18.89 23.16
C PRO A 16 15.17 18.03 22.85
N LEU A 17 14.02 18.67 22.64
CA LEU A 17 12.80 17.98 22.25
C LEU A 17 13.01 17.39 20.85
N VAL A 18 13.02 16.07 20.75
CA VAL A 18 13.02 15.36 19.47
C VAL A 18 11.58 14.93 19.20
N ILE A 19 10.97 15.54 18.18
CA ILE A 19 9.66 15.11 17.69
C ILE A 19 9.87 13.76 16.98
N LYS A 20 9.17 12.73 17.46
CA LYS A 20 9.16 11.39 16.87
C LYS A 20 7.77 11.06 16.40
N ASP A 21 7.68 10.18 15.41
CA ASP A 21 6.40 9.62 15.00
C ASP A 21 5.82 8.76 16.12
N MET A 22 4.48 8.74 16.25
CA MET A 22 3.80 7.92 17.26
C MET A 22 4.10 6.43 17.10
N THR A 23 4.38 5.98 15.87
CA THR A 23 4.72 4.59 15.56
C THR A 23 6.05 4.14 16.18
N GLU A 24 6.90 5.07 16.59
CA GLU A 24 8.17 4.80 17.27
C GLU A 24 8.04 4.81 18.81
N ALA A 25 6.84 5.07 19.33
CA ALA A 25 6.61 5.13 20.77
C ALA A 25 6.74 3.74 21.41
N THR A 26 7.54 3.66 22.47
CA THR A 26 7.67 2.46 23.28
C THR A 26 6.41 2.21 24.11
N ALA A 27 6.23 0.98 24.59
CA ALA A 27 5.08 0.60 25.42
C ALA A 27 4.93 1.47 26.69
N GLU A 28 6.04 2.02 27.20
CA GLU A 28 6.10 2.91 28.37
C GLU A 28 5.71 4.36 28.02
N GLU A 29 5.93 4.77 26.76
CA GLU A 29 5.62 6.12 26.27
C GLU A 29 4.15 6.24 25.83
N VAL A 30 3.53 5.17 25.32
CA VAL A 30 2.13 5.18 24.84
C VAL A 30 1.13 5.74 25.86
N PRO A 31 1.17 5.38 27.16
CA PRO A 31 0.28 5.97 28.17
C PRO A 31 0.48 7.47 28.38
N LEU A 32 1.63 8.04 27.99
CA LEU A 32 1.91 9.46 28.12
C LEU A 32 1.39 10.27 26.91
N ILE A 33 1.02 9.60 25.82
CA ILE A 33 0.53 10.24 24.61
C ILE A 33 -0.94 10.66 24.83
N PRO A 34 -1.26 11.96 24.75
CA PRO A 34 -2.64 12.41 24.84
C PRO A 34 -3.44 11.93 23.63
N SER A 35 -4.61 11.33 23.87
CA SER A 35 -5.49 10.89 22.79
C SER A 35 -6.03 12.09 22.00
N PRO A 36 -6.05 12.05 20.66
CA PRO A 36 -6.66 13.11 19.85
C PRO A 36 -8.14 13.37 20.16
N ALA A 37 -8.85 12.39 20.74
CA ALA A 37 -10.26 12.51 21.05
C ALA A 37 -10.53 13.15 22.42
N THR A 38 -9.67 12.91 23.41
CA THR A 38 -9.90 13.35 24.81
C THR A 38 -8.91 14.40 25.29
N GLY A 39 -7.76 14.55 24.63
CA GLY A 39 -6.64 15.37 25.08
C GLY A 39 -5.89 14.82 26.29
N ASN A 40 -6.34 13.69 26.86
CA ASN A 40 -5.80 13.14 28.10
C ASN A 40 -4.88 11.93 27.84
N PRO A 41 -3.69 11.88 28.48
CA PRO A 41 -2.84 10.69 28.49
C PRO A 41 -3.56 9.48 29.09
N GLY A 42 -3.15 8.27 28.70
CA GLY A 42 -3.61 7.00 29.29
C GLY A 42 -4.96 6.49 28.77
N THR A 43 -5.59 7.21 27.84
CA THR A 43 -6.91 6.85 27.27
C THR A 43 -6.84 6.08 25.96
N LEU A 44 -5.64 5.90 25.39
CA LEU A 44 -5.44 5.13 24.16
C LEU A 44 -5.53 3.63 24.46
N THR A 45 -6.37 2.93 23.71
CA THR A 45 -6.39 1.46 23.73
C THR A 45 -5.21 0.90 22.95
N GLY A 46 -4.80 -0.34 23.24
CA GLY A 46 -3.78 -1.02 22.44
C GLY A 46 -4.14 -1.08 20.95
N ALA A 47 -3.11 -1.07 20.10
CA ALA A 47 -3.28 -1.17 18.65
C ALA A 47 -4.01 -2.47 18.29
N ARG A 48 -4.96 -2.37 17.35
CA ARG A 48 -5.70 -3.51 16.83
C ARG A 48 -5.63 -3.51 15.31
N ALA A 49 -5.47 -4.68 14.72
CA ALA A 49 -5.58 -4.84 13.29
C ALA A 49 -7.03 -4.56 12.88
N PHE A 50 -7.21 -3.75 11.84
CA PHE A 50 -8.50 -3.44 11.26
C PHE A 50 -8.48 -3.86 9.79
N ASN A 51 -9.40 -4.72 9.39
CA ASN A 51 -9.51 -5.15 8.00
C ASN A 51 -10.08 -4.00 7.15
N LEU A 52 -9.32 -3.59 6.14
CA LEU A 52 -9.72 -2.52 5.22
C LEU A 52 -10.61 -3.01 4.07
N MET A 53 -10.98 -4.29 4.00
CA MET A 53 -11.93 -4.76 2.99
C MET A 53 -13.37 -4.49 3.44
N PHE A 54 -14.22 -4.08 2.49
CA PHE A 54 -15.67 -4.02 2.73
C PHE A 54 -16.26 -5.43 2.63
N GLN A 55 -16.80 -5.91 3.74
CA GLN A 55 -17.51 -7.18 3.79
C GLN A 55 -18.99 -6.99 3.41
N THR A 56 -19.54 -7.95 2.69
CA THR A 56 -20.96 -8.05 2.32
C THR A 56 -21.39 -9.52 2.33
N ASN A 57 -22.67 -9.79 2.07
CA ASN A 57 -23.22 -11.14 1.92
C ASN A 57 -23.88 -11.29 0.53
N VAL A 58 -23.60 -12.41 -0.15
CA VAL A 58 -24.20 -12.73 -1.45
C VAL A 58 -25.32 -13.76 -1.26
N GLY A 59 -26.53 -13.40 -1.70
CA GLY A 59 -27.72 -14.24 -1.56
C GLY A 59 -28.58 -13.85 -0.34
N PRO A 60 -29.66 -14.61 -0.07
CA PRO A 60 -30.66 -14.25 0.94
C PRO A 60 -30.25 -14.55 2.38
N TYR A 61 -29.23 -15.38 2.59
CA TYR A 61 -28.78 -15.80 3.90
C TYR A 61 -27.53 -15.03 4.32
N THR A 62 -27.40 -14.70 5.60
CA THR A 62 -26.24 -14.04 6.21
C THR A 62 -25.47 -15.02 7.09
N ASP A 63 -25.09 -16.16 6.52
CA ASP A 63 -24.22 -17.15 7.16
C ASP A 63 -22.79 -17.03 6.63
N ASP A 64 -21.87 -17.82 7.21
CA ASP A 64 -20.46 -17.78 6.83
C ASP A 64 -20.23 -18.17 5.36
N SER A 65 -21.16 -18.92 4.75
CA SER A 65 -21.06 -19.33 3.34
C SER A 65 -21.42 -18.22 2.35
N SER A 66 -22.11 -17.18 2.80
CA SER A 66 -22.49 -16.05 1.97
C SER A 66 -21.53 -14.86 2.07
N VAL A 67 -20.58 -14.88 2.99
CA VAL A 67 -19.62 -13.79 3.17
C VAL A 67 -18.81 -13.56 1.89
N SER A 68 -18.79 -12.32 1.44
CA SER A 68 -18.05 -11.86 0.27
C SER A 68 -17.46 -10.48 0.53
N TYR A 69 -16.54 -10.05 -0.33
CA TYR A 69 -15.88 -8.76 -0.17
C TYR A 69 -15.95 -7.94 -1.45
N LEU A 70 -16.09 -6.62 -1.30
CA LEU A 70 -15.77 -5.72 -2.40
C LEU A 70 -14.25 -5.72 -2.56
N ARG A 71 -13.79 -5.93 -3.79
CA ARG A 71 -12.37 -6.05 -4.09
C ARG A 71 -11.60 -4.78 -3.68
N PRO A 72 -10.48 -4.90 -2.94
CA PRO A 72 -9.64 -3.75 -2.55
C PRO A 72 -8.63 -3.32 -3.63
N GLU A 73 -8.54 -4.11 -4.71
CA GLU A 73 -7.69 -3.89 -5.90
C GLU A 73 -8.31 -4.57 -7.13
N THR A 74 -7.75 -4.30 -8.33
CA THR A 74 -8.24 -4.90 -9.58
C THR A 74 -7.47 -6.16 -10.01
N ALA A 75 -6.22 -6.32 -9.56
CA ALA A 75 -5.28 -7.39 -9.91
C ALA A 75 -5.80 -8.82 -9.70
N GLN A 76 -6.51 -9.08 -8.59
CA GLN A 76 -7.00 -10.44 -8.28
C GLN A 76 -7.90 -11.03 -9.36
N GLY A 77 -8.69 -10.19 -10.04
CA GLY A 77 -9.52 -10.63 -11.17
C GLY A 77 -8.69 -11.12 -12.36
N ILE A 78 -7.51 -10.53 -12.57
CA ILE A 78 -6.58 -10.93 -13.63
C ILE A 78 -5.98 -12.30 -13.29
N PHE A 79 -5.49 -12.50 -12.07
CA PHE A 79 -4.87 -13.76 -11.66
C PHE A 79 -5.84 -14.95 -11.73
N VAL A 80 -7.09 -14.77 -11.28
CA VAL A 80 -8.12 -15.82 -11.36
C VAL A 80 -8.41 -16.22 -12.82
N ASN A 81 -8.32 -15.28 -13.77
CA ASN A 81 -8.59 -15.53 -15.19
C ASN A 81 -7.34 -15.83 -16.03
N TYR A 82 -6.14 -15.85 -15.42
CA TYR A 82 -4.86 -16.02 -16.12
C TYR A 82 -4.88 -17.20 -17.10
N LYS A 83 -5.25 -18.39 -16.62
CA LYS A 83 -5.28 -19.63 -17.43
C LYS A 83 -6.25 -19.54 -18.60
N GLN A 84 -7.41 -18.91 -18.41
CA GLN A 84 -8.40 -18.73 -19.47
C GLN A 84 -7.87 -17.78 -20.55
N VAL A 85 -7.24 -16.68 -20.16
CA VAL A 85 -6.64 -15.72 -21.10
C VAL A 85 -5.50 -16.38 -21.88
N VAL A 86 -4.57 -17.05 -21.21
CA VAL A 86 -3.47 -17.77 -21.87
C VAL A 86 -4.02 -18.78 -22.89
N TYR A 87 -5.01 -19.57 -22.50
CA TYR A 87 -5.59 -20.61 -23.36
C TYR A 87 -6.34 -20.04 -24.57
N VAL A 88 -7.27 -19.10 -24.34
CA VAL A 88 -8.14 -18.57 -25.40
C VAL A 88 -7.37 -17.68 -26.36
N MET A 89 -6.52 -16.80 -25.85
CA MET A 89 -5.75 -15.85 -26.65
C MET A 89 -4.43 -16.44 -27.17
N ARG A 90 -4.07 -17.66 -26.75
CA ARG A 90 -2.82 -18.35 -27.10
C ARG A 90 -1.59 -17.50 -26.78
N MET A 91 -1.62 -16.83 -25.62
CA MET A 91 -0.53 -15.96 -25.20
C MET A 91 0.71 -16.78 -24.88
N LYS A 92 1.87 -16.22 -25.19
CA LYS A 92 3.18 -16.70 -24.72
C LYS A 92 3.83 -15.59 -23.93
N VAL A 93 4.61 -15.95 -22.92
CA VAL A 93 5.40 -14.95 -22.19
C VAL A 93 6.47 -14.32 -23.10
N PRO A 94 6.75 -13.01 -22.95
CA PRO A 94 6.09 -12.09 -22.03
C PRO A 94 4.76 -11.53 -22.59
N PHE A 95 3.77 -11.33 -21.72
CA PHE A 95 2.51 -10.67 -22.09
C PHE A 95 1.86 -9.98 -20.90
N GLY A 96 0.98 -8.99 -21.16
CA GLY A 96 0.25 -8.26 -20.13
C GLY A 96 -1.26 -8.45 -20.21
N ILE A 97 -1.92 -8.37 -19.06
CA ILE A 97 -3.37 -8.21 -18.95
C ILE A 97 -3.62 -6.90 -18.20
N ALA A 98 -4.40 -6.00 -18.81
CA ALA A 98 -4.74 -4.71 -18.22
C ALA A 98 -6.20 -4.69 -17.78
N GLN A 99 -6.49 -4.03 -16.65
CA GLN A 99 -7.84 -3.81 -16.18
C GLN A 99 -7.98 -2.38 -15.63
N ILE A 100 -9.07 -1.72 -16.00
CA ILE A 100 -9.52 -0.47 -15.38
C ILE A 100 -10.81 -0.77 -14.63
N GLY A 101 -10.92 -0.32 -13.39
CA GLY A 101 -12.18 -0.43 -12.68
C GLY A 101 -12.13 -0.01 -11.22
N LYS A 102 -13.29 -0.11 -10.58
CA LYS A 102 -13.47 0.28 -9.18
C LYS A 102 -12.79 -0.67 -8.21
N ALA A 103 -12.24 -0.10 -7.15
CA ALA A 103 -11.74 -0.77 -5.96
C ALA A 103 -12.24 -0.06 -4.70
N PHE A 104 -12.32 -0.80 -3.61
CA PHE A 104 -12.93 -0.32 -2.36
C PHE A 104 -12.04 -0.61 -1.16
N ARG A 105 -11.69 0.44 -0.41
CA ARG A 105 -10.91 0.32 0.84
C ARG A 105 -11.68 1.00 1.96
N ASN A 106 -11.95 0.28 3.03
CA ASN A 106 -12.68 0.72 4.21
C ASN A 106 -11.83 1.65 5.08
N GLU A 107 -11.40 2.77 4.49
CA GLU A 107 -10.53 3.75 5.11
C GLU A 107 -11.16 4.30 6.39
N ILE A 108 -10.38 4.25 7.48
CA ILE A 108 -10.83 4.64 8.83
C ILE A 108 -11.09 6.14 8.88
N THR A 109 -10.16 6.94 8.34
CA THR A 109 -10.28 8.40 8.34
C THR A 109 -10.11 8.95 6.91
N PRO A 110 -11.21 9.06 6.15
CA PRO A 110 -11.19 9.73 4.85
C PRO A 110 -10.68 11.17 5.01
N ARG A 111 -9.65 11.53 4.25
CA ARG A 111 -9.00 12.85 4.29
C ARG A 111 -8.55 13.24 2.89
N GLN A 112 -8.29 14.53 2.70
CA GLN A 112 -7.69 15.04 1.45
C GLN A 112 -8.49 14.62 0.20
N PHE A 113 -9.82 14.72 0.25
CA PHE A 113 -10.72 14.49 -0.90
C PHE A 113 -10.46 13.15 -1.61
N ILE A 114 -9.89 13.17 -2.82
CA ILE A 114 -9.63 11.97 -3.63
C ILE A 114 -8.47 11.09 -3.12
N PHE A 115 -7.60 11.60 -2.24
CA PHE A 115 -6.39 10.88 -1.82
C PHE A 115 -6.67 9.77 -0.80
N ARG A 116 -7.74 9.89 -0.02
CA ARG A 116 -8.19 8.83 0.91
C ARG A 116 -9.69 8.68 0.81
N SER A 117 -10.15 8.10 -0.30
CA SER A 117 -11.54 7.73 -0.52
C SER A 117 -11.78 6.25 -0.21
N ARG A 118 -13.06 5.88 -0.05
CA ARG A 118 -13.49 4.48 0.15
C ARG A 118 -13.79 3.74 -1.15
N GLU A 119 -14.03 4.49 -2.22
CA GLU A 119 -14.24 4.02 -3.58
C GLU A 119 -13.36 4.87 -4.49
N PHE A 120 -12.62 4.22 -5.38
CA PHE A 120 -11.79 4.85 -6.40
C PHE A 120 -11.62 3.91 -7.58
N GLU A 121 -11.10 4.42 -8.69
CA GLU A 121 -10.78 3.64 -9.87
C GLU A 121 -9.26 3.44 -9.96
N GLN A 122 -8.86 2.24 -10.38
CA GLN A 122 -7.48 1.89 -10.63
C GLN A 122 -7.32 1.47 -12.08
N MET A 123 -6.12 1.68 -12.59
CA MET A 123 -5.63 1.16 -13.86
C MET A 123 -4.44 0.27 -13.53
N GLU A 124 -4.62 -1.05 -13.61
CA GLU A 124 -3.57 -2.02 -13.26
C GLU A 124 -3.24 -2.87 -14.48
N VAL A 125 -1.95 -3.18 -14.63
CA VAL A 125 -1.43 -4.08 -15.65
C VAL A 125 -0.61 -5.15 -14.95
N GLU A 126 -1.01 -6.41 -15.11
CA GLU A 126 -0.21 -7.55 -14.69
C GLU A 126 0.59 -8.04 -15.89
N TYR A 127 1.91 -7.88 -15.84
CA TYR A 127 2.82 -8.27 -16.91
C TYR A 127 3.55 -9.56 -16.54
N PHE A 128 3.19 -10.65 -17.22
CA PHE A 128 3.73 -11.98 -16.99
C PHE A 128 4.98 -12.19 -17.82
N ILE A 129 6.07 -12.58 -17.16
CA ILE A 129 7.38 -12.79 -17.76
C ILE A 129 7.89 -14.20 -17.42
N ASP A 130 8.89 -14.66 -18.17
CA ASP A 130 9.61 -15.88 -17.83
C ASP A 130 10.36 -15.71 -16.49
N PRO A 131 10.37 -16.71 -15.58
CA PRO A 131 11.07 -16.61 -14.29
C PRO A 131 12.58 -16.32 -14.42
N GLU A 132 13.20 -16.72 -15.53
CA GLU A 132 14.63 -16.52 -15.82
C GLU A 132 14.91 -15.19 -16.54
N ALA A 133 13.86 -14.41 -16.87
CA ALA A 133 14.03 -13.10 -17.47
C ALA A 133 14.62 -12.09 -16.47
N ASP A 134 15.32 -11.08 -17.00
CA ASP A 134 15.81 -9.96 -16.18
C ASP A 134 14.66 -9.05 -15.77
N PHE A 135 14.05 -9.36 -14.62
CA PHE A 135 12.93 -8.59 -14.09
C PHE A 135 13.31 -7.14 -13.78
N ALA A 136 14.59 -6.86 -13.46
CA ALA A 136 15.03 -5.51 -13.11
C ALA A 136 15.07 -4.62 -14.35
N GLN A 137 15.57 -5.16 -15.47
CA GLN A 137 15.50 -4.47 -16.75
C GLN A 137 14.04 -4.22 -17.17
N ILE A 138 13.18 -5.23 -17.08
CA ILE A 138 11.77 -5.11 -17.48
C ILE A 138 11.02 -4.10 -16.57
N GLN A 139 11.30 -4.10 -15.26
CA GLN A 139 10.73 -3.10 -14.35
C GLN A 139 11.14 -1.67 -14.73
N GLU A 140 12.42 -1.47 -15.10
CA GLU A 140 12.91 -0.17 -15.56
C GLU A 140 12.24 0.27 -16.88
N GLU A 141 12.05 -0.66 -17.82
CA GLU A 141 11.30 -0.39 -19.07
C GLU A 141 9.87 0.08 -18.78
N TRP A 142 9.16 -0.60 -17.86
CA TRP A 142 7.83 -0.17 -17.41
C TRP A 142 7.84 1.17 -16.69
N LEU A 143 8.84 1.45 -15.85
CA LEU A 143 8.97 2.75 -15.19
C LEU A 143 9.17 3.90 -16.19
N VAL A 144 9.95 3.66 -17.25
CA VAL A 144 10.11 4.64 -18.35
C VAL A 144 8.81 4.83 -19.11
N GLU A 145 8.11 3.75 -19.46
CA GLU A 145 6.84 3.82 -20.17
C GLU A 145 5.78 4.58 -19.36
N MET A 146 5.66 4.26 -18.07
CA MET A 146 4.71 4.91 -17.17
C MET A 146 5.05 6.39 -16.95
N TRP A 147 6.33 6.72 -16.84
CA TRP A 147 6.79 8.11 -16.79
C TRP A 147 6.39 8.90 -18.04
N ASN A 148 6.60 8.31 -19.22
CA ASN A 148 6.24 8.92 -20.50
C ASN A 148 4.72 9.06 -20.66
N PHE A 149 3.96 8.06 -20.22
CA PHE A 149 2.49 8.11 -20.19
C PHE A 149 2.00 9.29 -19.33
N LEU A 150 2.53 9.45 -18.11
CA LEU A 150 2.16 10.56 -17.22
C LEU A 150 2.51 11.93 -17.84
N LYS A 151 3.66 12.05 -18.51
CA LYS A 151 4.02 13.25 -19.27
C LYS A 151 3.06 13.51 -20.43
N ALA A 152 2.64 12.47 -21.15
CA ALA A 152 1.71 12.58 -22.27
C ALA A 152 0.30 12.99 -21.81
N VAL A 153 -0.12 12.58 -20.61
CA VAL A 153 -1.37 13.04 -19.96
C VAL A 153 -1.29 14.51 -19.53
N GLY A 154 -0.09 15.09 -19.44
CA GLY A 154 0.14 16.51 -19.18
C GLY A 154 0.70 16.82 -17.79
N LEU A 155 1.25 15.84 -17.08
CA LEU A 155 1.91 16.09 -15.80
C LEU A 155 3.27 16.78 -16.01
N ASP A 156 3.56 17.73 -15.12
CA ASP A 156 4.85 18.41 -15.08
C ASP A 156 5.91 17.50 -14.45
N GLU A 157 6.88 17.10 -15.26
CA GLU A 157 8.01 16.25 -14.87
C GLU A 157 8.77 16.79 -13.66
N ARG A 158 8.80 18.12 -13.46
CA ARG A 158 9.47 18.76 -12.31
C ARG A 158 8.79 18.47 -10.98
N LEU A 159 7.54 18.02 -11.02
CA LEU A 159 6.75 17.65 -9.85
C LEU A 159 6.72 16.14 -9.63
N MET A 160 7.35 15.36 -10.50
CA MET A 160 7.41 13.90 -10.42
C MET A 160 8.77 13.44 -9.91
N GLU A 161 8.79 12.37 -9.13
CA GLU A 161 10.01 11.72 -8.64
C GLU A 161 9.80 10.21 -8.57
N ARG A 162 10.88 9.42 -8.70
CA ARG A 162 10.84 7.97 -8.48
C ARG A 162 11.31 7.67 -7.06
N GLN A 163 10.51 6.94 -6.31
CA GLN A 163 10.81 6.52 -4.95
C GLN A 163 10.92 4.99 -4.88
N VAL A 164 12.16 4.50 -4.76
CA VAL A 164 12.44 3.06 -4.60
C VAL A 164 12.17 2.64 -3.17
N HIS A 165 11.39 1.57 -2.99
CA HIS A 165 11.15 0.98 -1.66
C HIS A 165 12.37 0.16 -1.24
N GLN A 166 12.82 0.36 0.00
CA GLN A 166 13.94 -0.39 0.59
C GLN A 166 13.49 -1.09 1.89
N GLY A 167 14.01 -2.29 2.14
CA GLY A 167 13.81 -3.04 3.38
C GLY A 167 12.33 -3.28 3.72
N ASP A 168 11.93 -2.93 4.94
CA ASP A 168 10.60 -3.19 5.52
C ASP A 168 9.43 -2.47 4.83
N LYS A 169 9.70 -1.61 3.84
CA LYS A 169 8.66 -0.92 3.06
C LYS A 169 8.15 -1.75 1.87
N LEU A 170 8.86 -2.81 1.48
CA LEU A 170 8.39 -3.72 0.44
C LEU A 170 7.20 -4.53 0.95
N ALA A 171 6.14 -4.62 0.16
CA ALA A 171 5.07 -5.59 0.41
C ALA A 171 5.66 -7.00 0.49
N HIS A 172 5.09 -7.88 1.32
CA HIS A 172 5.68 -9.20 1.64
C HIS A 172 5.88 -10.12 0.42
N TYR A 173 5.25 -9.83 -0.71
CA TYR A 173 5.35 -10.56 -1.98
C TYR A 173 6.25 -9.87 -3.03
N ALA A 174 6.68 -8.62 -2.83
CA ALA A 174 7.42 -7.86 -3.84
C ALA A 174 8.93 -8.09 -3.74
N ARG A 175 9.56 -8.47 -4.86
CA ARG A 175 11.03 -8.50 -5.03
C ARG A 175 11.61 -7.10 -5.16
N ALA A 176 10.88 -6.21 -5.82
CA ALA A 176 11.22 -4.79 -5.97
C ALA A 176 9.93 -3.98 -6.15
N CYS A 177 9.93 -2.73 -5.68
CA CYS A 177 8.83 -1.80 -5.89
C CYS A 177 9.39 -0.38 -6.00
N THR A 178 8.97 0.33 -7.04
CA THR A 178 9.31 1.73 -7.24
C THR A 178 8.03 2.49 -7.54
N ASP A 179 7.79 3.52 -6.74
CA ASP A 179 6.65 4.41 -6.94
C ASP A 179 7.09 5.62 -7.76
N ILE A 180 6.25 6.04 -8.69
CA ILE A 180 6.25 7.39 -9.21
C ILE A 180 5.39 8.22 -8.26
N VAL A 181 6.03 9.16 -7.57
CA VAL A 181 5.37 10.09 -6.65
C VAL A 181 5.20 11.45 -7.31
N PHE A 182 4.20 12.20 -6.86
CA PHE A 182 3.92 13.54 -7.35
C PHE A 182 3.88 14.55 -6.19
N ARG A 183 4.41 15.75 -6.43
CA ARG A 183 4.43 16.86 -5.47
C ARG A 183 3.13 17.65 -5.56
N TYR A 184 2.20 17.34 -4.67
CA TYR A 184 0.95 18.07 -4.51
C TYR A 184 1.11 19.31 -3.61
N PRO A 185 0.15 20.26 -3.60
CA PRO A 185 0.21 21.44 -2.72
C PRO A 185 0.29 21.13 -1.22
N PHE A 186 -0.12 19.93 -0.81
CA PHE A 186 -0.13 19.48 0.58
C PHE A 186 0.97 18.45 0.90
N GLY A 187 1.86 18.14 -0.05
CA GLY A 187 2.96 17.19 0.15
C GLY A 187 3.19 16.25 -1.04
N THR A 188 4.24 15.45 -0.97
CA THR A 188 4.53 14.40 -1.94
C THR A 188 3.74 13.14 -1.59
N SER A 189 3.05 12.56 -2.58
CA SER A 189 2.30 11.31 -2.40
C SER A 189 2.47 10.42 -3.63
N GLU A 190 2.27 9.11 -3.42
CA GLU A 190 2.20 8.10 -4.47
C GLU A 190 1.16 8.48 -5.54
N LEU A 191 1.54 8.33 -6.80
CA LEU A 191 0.65 8.44 -7.95
C LEU A 191 0.51 7.09 -8.68
N MET A 192 1.59 6.32 -8.81
CA MET A 192 1.61 5.04 -9.49
C MET A 192 2.75 4.16 -8.97
N GLY A 193 2.51 2.88 -8.72
CA GLY A 193 3.54 1.91 -8.33
C GLY A 193 3.89 0.94 -9.46
N VAL A 194 5.17 0.61 -9.62
CA VAL A 194 5.65 -0.48 -10.48
C VAL A 194 6.35 -1.52 -9.61
N ALA A 195 5.69 -2.67 -9.42
CA ALA A 195 6.14 -3.72 -8.52
C ALA A 195 6.49 -5.02 -9.27
N ALA A 196 7.64 -5.60 -8.95
CA ALA A 196 8.01 -6.95 -9.36
C ALA A 196 7.59 -7.93 -8.26
N ARG A 197 6.51 -8.68 -8.48
CA ARG A 197 5.84 -9.54 -7.47
C ARG A 197 6.27 -11.01 -7.49
N GLY A 198 7.19 -11.37 -8.39
CA GLY A 198 7.60 -12.76 -8.59
C GLY A 198 6.41 -13.65 -8.96
N GLU A 199 6.36 -14.83 -8.36
CA GLU A 199 5.36 -15.87 -8.64
C GLU A 199 4.28 -16.02 -7.55
N TYR A 200 4.32 -15.15 -6.53
CA TYR A 200 3.50 -15.28 -5.32
C TYR A 200 2.00 -15.38 -5.67
N ASP A 201 1.49 -14.45 -6.47
CA ASP A 201 0.05 -14.34 -6.74
C ASP A 201 -0.51 -15.59 -7.43
N LEU A 202 0.14 -16.06 -8.51
CA LEU A 202 -0.27 -17.26 -9.23
C LEU A 202 -0.10 -18.52 -8.36
N GLN A 203 0.95 -18.62 -7.55
CA GLN A 203 1.14 -19.75 -6.63
C GLN A 203 0.07 -19.82 -5.53
N GLN A 204 -0.33 -18.67 -4.96
CA GLN A 204 -1.40 -18.66 -3.95
C GLN A 204 -2.73 -19.11 -4.54
N HIS A 205 -3.08 -18.63 -5.75
CA HIS A 205 -4.29 -19.06 -6.44
C HIS A 205 -4.23 -20.55 -6.83
N ALA A 206 -3.10 -21.04 -7.33
CA ALA A 206 -2.92 -22.46 -7.64
C ALA A 206 -3.08 -23.35 -6.40
N LYS A 207 -2.45 -22.98 -5.29
CA LYS A 207 -2.54 -23.71 -4.02
C LYS A 207 -3.96 -23.72 -3.45
N ALA A 208 -4.66 -22.59 -3.49
CA ALA A 208 -5.99 -22.47 -2.92
C ALA A 208 -7.07 -23.16 -3.77
N SER A 209 -6.94 -23.13 -5.09
CA SER A 209 -7.90 -23.72 -6.03
C SER A 209 -7.64 -25.20 -6.35
N GLY A 210 -6.40 -25.67 -6.22
CA GLY A 210 -5.97 -26.99 -6.68
C GLY A 210 -5.70 -27.07 -8.19
N GLU A 211 -5.86 -25.96 -8.92
CA GLU A 211 -5.61 -25.88 -10.36
C GLU A 211 -4.20 -25.36 -10.65
N SER A 212 -3.49 -26.00 -11.58
CA SER A 212 -2.19 -25.48 -12.04
C SER A 212 -2.38 -24.16 -12.81
N MET A 213 -1.54 -23.19 -12.46
CA MET A 213 -1.38 -21.88 -13.12
C MET A 213 -0.07 -21.80 -13.92
N GLU A 214 0.60 -22.94 -14.15
CA GLU A 214 1.79 -22.99 -15.02
C GLU A 214 1.39 -22.75 -16.48
N TYR A 215 2.26 -22.04 -17.21
CA TYR A 215 2.17 -21.93 -18.65
C TYR A 215 2.91 -23.11 -19.32
N GLN A 216 2.49 -23.49 -20.53
CA GLN A 216 3.13 -24.53 -21.35
C GLN A 216 3.99 -23.93 -22.45
#